data_AF-A0A508YM42-F1
#
_entry.id   AF-A0A508YM42-F1
#
_cell.length_a   1.000
_cell.length_b   1.000
_cell.length_c   1.000
_cell.angle_alpha   90.00
_cell.angle_beta   90.00
_cell.angle_gamma   90.00
#
_symmetry.space_group_name_H-M   'P 1'
#
loop_
_entity.id
_entity.type
_entity.pdbx_description
1 polymer ?
#
loop_
_entity_poly.entity_id
_entity_poly.type
_entity_poly.pdbx_seq_one_letter_code
_entity_poly.pdbx_strand_id
1 'polypeptide(L)'
;MKKAVTIFAILLGISLFAPQQAAHAQTQSPQATKVQVTTVHDALKLTFQVKPNTKYSLKDLNNQQLASGKAKKKTVTLKKLHATSTKLVLKTTSRQRTSKKVIAVPSTYPIAHSAMTSKPVAIGRKVAYYGHNKQLLFTIKSTYLPNMPENKTGISLTFHNNHYAIPLRFSPSYFTASANNQKVAIETPSNLPVINTSEEKTINLILDVPKGKAADGVLVFSNADLTLPINFFF
;
A
#
# COMPACT_ATOMS: atom_id res chain seq x y z
N MET A 1 -68.86 -33.34 54.20
CA MET A 1 -67.76 -33.52 55.18
C MET A 1 -66.65 -34.33 54.55
N LYS A 2 -65.40 -34.03 54.95
CA LYS A 2 -64.11 -34.70 54.67
C LYS A 2 -63.39 -34.34 53.36
N LYS A 3 -62.43 -33.42 53.56
CA LYS A 3 -61.27 -33.12 52.74
C LYS A 3 -60.40 -34.38 52.57
N ALA A 4 -59.81 -34.57 51.40
CA ALA A 4 -58.61 -35.38 51.23
C ALA A 4 -57.51 -34.46 50.69
N VAL A 5 -56.46 -34.34 51.49
CA VAL A 5 -55.24 -33.57 51.22
C VAL A 5 -54.25 -34.49 50.51
N THR A 6 -53.70 -33.94 49.43
CA THR A 6 -52.34 -34.04 48.87
C THR A 6 -51.36 -35.07 49.44
N ILE A 7 -50.63 -35.74 48.54
CA ILE A 7 -49.16 -35.67 48.36
C ILE A 7 -48.78 -36.72 47.32
N PHE A 8 -48.03 -36.36 46.26
CA PHE A 8 -46.91 -37.19 45.82
C PHE A 8 -45.87 -36.42 44.99
N ALA A 9 -44.64 -36.51 45.49
CA ALA A 9 -43.32 -36.45 44.87
C ALA A 9 -42.92 -35.30 43.94
N ILE A 10 -42.01 -34.49 44.48
CA ILE A 10 -41.03 -33.65 43.77
C ILE A 10 -40.01 -34.59 43.09
N LEU A 11 -39.93 -34.55 41.75
CA LEU A 11 -38.79 -35.08 41.01
C LEU A 11 -37.86 -33.92 40.64
N LEU A 12 -36.63 -33.97 41.15
CA LEU A 12 -35.51 -33.15 40.70
C LEU A 12 -35.27 -33.39 39.20
N GLY A 13 -35.52 -32.37 38.39
CA GLY A 13 -35.07 -32.27 37.01
C GLY A 13 -34.01 -31.19 36.89
N ILE A 14 -32.75 -31.61 36.84
CA ILE A 14 -31.59 -30.76 36.54
C ILE A 14 -31.77 -30.25 35.10
N SER A 15 -32.23 -29.01 34.92
CA SER A 15 -32.07 -28.31 33.65
C SER A 15 -30.85 -27.40 33.73
N LEU A 16 -29.77 -27.90 33.14
CA LEU A 16 -28.56 -27.17 32.78
C LEU A 16 -28.95 -25.80 32.21
N PHE A 17 -28.53 -24.73 32.88
CA PHE A 17 -28.36 -23.44 32.24
C PHE A 17 -27.35 -23.63 31.10
N ALA A 18 -27.84 -23.88 29.89
CA ALA A 18 -27.04 -23.61 28.70
C ALA A 18 -26.91 -22.09 28.61
N PRO A 19 -25.72 -21.50 28.74
CA PRO A 19 -25.55 -20.13 28.32
C PRO A 19 -25.90 -20.10 26.83
N GLN A 20 -26.92 -19.31 26.47
CA GLN A 20 -27.11 -18.92 25.07
C GLN A 20 -25.76 -18.37 24.61
N GLN A 21 -25.03 -19.18 23.84
CA GLN A 21 -23.94 -18.70 23.01
C GLN A 21 -24.57 -17.62 22.14
N ALA A 22 -24.37 -16.37 22.54
CA ALA A 22 -24.52 -15.25 21.65
C ALA A 22 -23.66 -15.60 20.45
N ALA A 23 -24.31 -15.99 19.35
CA ALA A 23 -23.65 -16.22 18.09
C ALA A 23 -22.81 -14.97 17.84
N HIS A 24 -21.49 -15.10 17.98
CA HIS A 24 -20.54 -14.09 17.58
C HIS A 24 -20.66 -13.97 16.08
N ALA A 25 -21.66 -13.22 15.61
CA ALA A 25 -21.69 -12.72 14.27
C ALA A 25 -20.41 -11.87 14.16
N GLN A 26 -19.38 -12.44 13.54
CA GLN A 26 -18.25 -11.72 12.99
C GLN A 26 -18.84 -10.68 12.04
N THR A 27 -19.19 -9.53 12.61
CA THR A 27 -19.88 -8.47 11.92
C THR A 27 -18.79 -7.76 11.14
N GLN A 28 -18.56 -8.26 9.93
CA GLN A 28 -17.54 -7.79 9.00
C GLN A 28 -17.54 -6.26 8.95
N SER A 29 -16.35 -5.67 9.09
CA SER A 29 -16.14 -4.23 8.88
C SER A 29 -16.78 -3.80 7.55
N PRO A 30 -17.29 -2.56 7.43
CA PRO A 30 -18.05 -2.12 6.25
C PRO A 30 -17.13 -1.97 5.03
N GLN A 31 -16.67 -3.08 4.45
CA GLN A 31 -15.66 -3.11 3.41
C GLN A 31 -16.29 -2.78 2.07
N ALA A 32 -15.66 -1.86 1.33
CA ALA A 32 -16.07 -1.57 -0.03
C ALA A 32 -15.75 -2.77 -0.96
N THR A 33 -16.77 -3.28 -1.64
CA THR A 33 -16.66 -4.38 -2.60
C THR A 33 -16.92 -3.89 -4.03
N LYS A 34 -16.56 -4.71 -5.02
CA LYS A 34 -16.72 -4.40 -6.46
C LYS A 34 -16.22 -2.99 -6.82
N VAL A 35 -15.01 -2.68 -6.36
CA VAL A 35 -14.40 -1.38 -6.57
C VAL A 35 -13.81 -1.33 -7.97
N GLN A 36 -14.24 -0.36 -8.76
CA GLN A 36 -13.81 -0.15 -10.14
C GLN A 36 -13.47 1.32 -10.33
N VAL A 37 -12.28 1.58 -10.86
CA VAL A 37 -11.82 2.92 -11.23
C VAL A 37 -11.48 2.92 -12.71
N THR A 38 -11.96 3.95 -13.40
CA THR A 38 -11.74 4.14 -14.84
C THR A 38 -11.37 5.59 -15.12
N THR A 39 -10.50 5.79 -16.09
CA THR A 39 -10.20 7.11 -16.65
C THR A 39 -11.31 7.50 -17.63
N VAL A 40 -11.85 8.71 -17.50
CA VAL A 40 -12.83 9.30 -18.41
C VAL A 40 -12.34 10.71 -18.73
N HIS A 41 -11.77 10.88 -19.92
CA HIS A 41 -10.99 12.08 -20.28
C HIS A 41 -9.84 12.32 -19.28
N ASP A 42 -9.77 13.52 -18.71
CA ASP A 42 -8.78 14.00 -17.73
C ASP A 42 -9.18 13.76 -16.27
N ALA A 43 -10.22 12.96 -16.03
CA ALA A 43 -10.75 12.68 -14.69
C ALA A 43 -10.98 11.20 -14.42
N LEU A 44 -11.02 10.84 -13.13
CA LEU A 44 -11.36 9.50 -12.68
C LEU A 44 -12.86 9.38 -12.40
N LYS A 45 -13.40 8.21 -12.72
CA LYS A 45 -14.71 7.71 -12.26
C LYS A 45 -14.48 6.51 -11.37
N LEU A 46 -14.96 6.57 -10.13
CA LEU A 46 -14.87 5.49 -9.15
C LEU A 46 -16.26 4.95 -8.84
N THR A 47 -16.46 3.64 -8.95
CA THR A 47 -17.68 2.95 -8.54
C THR A 47 -17.35 1.89 -7.50
N PHE A 48 -18.16 1.82 -6.44
CA PHE A 48 -17.99 0.81 -5.39
C PHE A 48 -19.32 0.46 -4.72
N GLN A 49 -19.36 -0.70 -4.05
CA GLN A 49 -20.52 -1.15 -3.29
C GLN A 49 -20.24 -1.11 -1.78
N VAL A 50 -21.19 -0.57 -1.02
CA VAL A 50 -21.21 -0.51 0.44
C VAL A 50 -22.64 -0.66 0.95
N LYS A 51 -22.82 -0.99 2.23
CA LYS A 51 -24.16 -0.93 2.84
C LYS A 51 -24.69 0.51 2.83
N PRO A 52 -25.99 0.73 2.53
CA PRO A 52 -26.61 2.04 2.71
C PRO A 52 -26.34 2.62 4.10
N ASN A 53 -26.34 3.93 4.21
CA ASN A 53 -25.98 4.70 5.40
C ASN A 53 -24.53 4.60 5.88
N THR A 54 -23.64 3.95 5.11
CA THR A 54 -22.19 3.97 5.38
C THR A 54 -21.59 5.33 4.98
N LYS A 55 -20.86 5.99 5.89
CA LYS A 55 -20.05 7.17 5.57
C LYS A 55 -18.83 6.74 4.78
N TYR A 56 -18.39 7.55 3.82
CA TYR A 56 -17.16 7.31 3.08
C TYR A 56 -16.35 8.60 2.93
N SER A 57 -15.04 8.44 2.81
CA SER A 57 -14.09 9.47 2.42
C SER A 57 -13.10 8.86 1.44
N LEU A 58 -12.86 9.56 0.35
CA LEU A 58 -11.89 9.21 -0.68
C LEU A 58 -10.81 10.29 -0.67
N LYS A 59 -9.58 9.86 -0.45
CA LYS A 59 -8.39 10.69 -0.58
C LYS A 59 -7.40 10.04 -1.51
N ASP A 60 -6.47 10.81 -2.04
CA ASP A 60 -5.29 10.27 -2.70
C ASP A 60 -4.12 10.15 -1.70
N LEU A 61 -2.93 9.73 -2.15
CA LEU A 61 -1.74 9.60 -1.28
C LEU A 61 -1.19 10.92 -0.80
N ASN A 62 -1.51 11.99 -1.53
CA ASN A 62 -1.15 13.33 -1.14
C ASN A 62 -2.18 13.90 -0.15
N ASN A 63 -3.00 13.06 0.47
CA ASN A 63 -4.04 13.45 1.42
C ASN A 63 -5.03 14.48 0.84
N GLN A 64 -5.06 14.64 -0.49
CA GLN A 64 -6.03 15.48 -1.17
C GLN A 64 -7.39 14.79 -1.06
N GLN A 65 -8.37 15.50 -0.51
CA GLN A 65 -9.72 14.98 -0.43
C GLN A 65 -10.40 15.06 -1.80
N LEU A 66 -10.69 13.90 -2.38
CA LEU A 66 -11.34 13.80 -3.69
C LEU A 66 -12.86 13.73 -3.57
N ALA A 67 -13.36 13.08 -2.52
CA ALA A 67 -14.79 12.99 -2.25
C ALA A 67 -15.06 12.60 -0.80
N SER A 68 -16.24 12.95 -0.29
CA SER A 68 -16.75 12.44 0.97
C SER A 68 -18.27 12.46 0.99
N GLY A 69 -18.90 11.55 1.72
CA GLY A 69 -20.34 11.55 1.84
C GLY A 69 -20.89 10.37 2.62
N LYS A 70 -22.20 10.15 2.48
CA LYS A 70 -22.90 9.00 3.04
C LYS A 70 -23.62 8.26 1.91
N ALA A 71 -23.43 6.95 1.83
CA ALA A 71 -24.04 6.13 0.79
C ALA A 71 -25.56 6.08 0.97
N LYS A 72 -26.32 6.67 0.03
CA LYS A 72 -27.79 6.59 0.02
C LYS A 72 -28.29 5.25 -0.54
N LYS A 73 -27.54 4.67 -1.48
CA LYS A 73 -27.83 3.39 -2.15
C LYS A 73 -26.66 2.43 -1.93
N LYS A 74 -26.86 1.14 -2.29
CA LYS A 74 -25.83 0.10 -2.21
C LYS A 74 -24.61 0.42 -3.09
N THR A 75 -24.85 0.96 -4.29
CA THR A 75 -23.80 1.36 -5.23
C THR A 75 -23.58 2.87 -5.13
N VAL A 76 -22.32 3.26 -5.01
CA VAL A 76 -21.88 4.67 -5.06
C VAL A 76 -21.04 4.86 -6.31
N THR A 77 -21.35 5.90 -7.08
CA THR A 77 -20.55 6.33 -8.22
C THR A 77 -20.09 7.76 -7.99
N LEU A 78 -18.78 7.95 -8.02
CA LEU A 78 -18.10 9.23 -7.94
C LEU A 78 -17.52 9.54 -9.32
N LYS A 79 -17.68 10.78 -9.79
CA LYS A 79 -17.26 11.24 -11.12
C LYS A 79 -16.43 12.50 -10.98
N LYS A 80 -15.68 12.85 -12.02
CA LYS A 80 -14.87 14.08 -12.08
C LYS A 80 -13.86 14.18 -10.93
N LEU A 81 -13.22 13.05 -10.59
CA LEU A 81 -12.22 13.00 -9.53
C LEU A 81 -10.84 13.33 -10.14
N HIS A 82 -10.16 14.34 -9.59
CA HIS A 82 -8.81 14.73 -10.04
C HIS A 82 -7.80 14.36 -8.96
N ALA A 83 -7.08 13.25 -9.18
CA ALA A 83 -6.10 12.75 -8.23
C ALA A 83 -4.71 13.32 -8.54
N THR A 84 -3.89 13.56 -7.52
CA THR A 84 -2.49 13.98 -7.67
C THR A 84 -1.51 12.84 -7.41
N SER A 85 -2.00 11.61 -7.26
CA SER A 85 -1.16 10.42 -7.05
C SER A 85 -1.80 9.16 -7.65
N THR A 86 -0.98 8.13 -7.79
CA THR A 86 -1.28 6.84 -8.44
C THR A 86 -2.19 5.92 -7.64
N LYS A 87 -2.57 6.29 -6.41
CA LYS A 87 -3.39 5.45 -5.55
C LYS A 87 -4.40 6.29 -4.77
N LEU A 88 -5.59 5.73 -4.62
CA LEU A 88 -6.67 6.29 -3.83
C LEU A 88 -6.88 5.46 -2.57
N VAL A 89 -7.21 6.11 -1.47
CA VAL A 89 -7.58 5.49 -0.19
C VAL A 89 -9.06 5.78 0.07
N LEU A 90 -9.88 4.74 -0.09
CA LEU A 90 -11.30 4.77 0.26
C LEU A 90 -11.48 4.30 1.71
N LYS A 91 -11.81 5.24 2.59
CA LYS A 91 -12.21 4.96 3.98
C LYS A 91 -13.73 4.85 4.04
N THR A 92 -14.25 3.82 4.70
CA THR A 92 -15.68 3.64 4.96
C THR A 92 -15.92 3.47 6.45
N THR A 93 -16.98 4.09 6.98
CA THR A 93 -17.33 4.03 8.40
C THR A 93 -18.82 3.80 8.58
N SER A 94 -19.18 2.80 9.39
CA SER A 94 -20.57 2.49 9.77
C SER A 94 -20.60 1.96 11.19
N ARG A 95 -21.54 2.46 12.02
CA ARG A 95 -21.68 2.08 13.44
C ARG A 95 -20.33 2.04 14.18
N GLN A 96 -19.56 3.13 14.07
CA GLN A 96 -18.20 3.32 14.60
C GLN A 96 -17.09 2.40 14.05
N ARG A 97 -17.43 1.41 13.22
CA ARG A 97 -16.43 0.55 12.57
C ARG A 97 -15.93 1.17 11.29
N THR A 98 -14.62 1.15 11.11
CA THR A 98 -13.95 1.74 9.94
C THR A 98 -13.24 0.66 9.14
N SER A 99 -13.28 0.76 7.82
CA SER A 99 -12.40 0.01 6.92
C SER A 99 -11.71 0.95 5.94
N LYS A 100 -10.57 0.51 5.40
CA LYS A 100 -9.84 1.21 4.35
C LYS A 100 -9.62 0.28 3.18
N LYS A 101 -9.70 0.82 1.97
CA LYS A 101 -9.36 0.11 0.74
C LYS A 101 -8.49 0.98 -0.14
N VAL A 102 -7.35 0.43 -0.54
CA VAL A 102 -6.42 1.07 -1.48
C VAL A 102 -6.82 0.68 -2.89
N ILE A 103 -6.85 1.66 -3.79
CA ILE A 103 -7.32 1.51 -5.16
C ILE A 103 -6.22 2.09 -6.06
N ALA A 104 -5.66 1.26 -6.94
CA ALA A 104 -4.69 1.74 -7.92
C ALA A 104 -5.41 2.60 -8.97
N VAL A 105 -4.86 3.78 -9.25
CA VAL A 105 -5.31 4.63 -10.36
C VAL A 105 -4.88 3.98 -11.68
N PRO A 106 -5.73 3.94 -12.71
CA PRO A 106 -5.35 3.40 -14.02
C PRO A 106 -4.13 4.14 -14.58
N SER A 107 -3.19 3.42 -15.19
CA SER A 107 -1.99 4.01 -15.80
C SER A 107 -2.27 5.01 -16.92
N THR A 108 -3.47 4.98 -17.49
CA THR A 108 -3.93 5.93 -18.52
C THR A 108 -4.34 7.29 -17.97
N TYR A 109 -4.44 7.45 -16.64
CA TYR A 109 -4.79 8.73 -16.02
C TYR A 109 -3.54 9.61 -15.88
N PRO A 110 -3.55 10.84 -16.41
CA PRO A 110 -2.41 11.75 -16.26
C PRO A 110 -2.33 12.27 -14.83
N ILE A 111 -1.16 12.08 -14.19
CA ILE A 111 -0.85 12.71 -12.90
C ILE A 111 0.17 13.81 -13.16
N ALA A 112 -0.16 15.03 -12.76
CA ALA A 112 0.79 16.14 -12.83
C ALA A 112 1.94 15.87 -11.84
N HIS A 113 3.13 15.63 -12.39
CA HIS A 113 4.36 15.49 -11.60
C HIS A 113 4.98 16.88 -11.45
N SER A 114 5.22 17.34 -10.22
CA SER A 114 6.01 18.56 -10.00
C SER A 114 7.41 18.35 -10.58
N ALA A 115 7.85 19.25 -11.46
CA ALA A 115 9.21 19.27 -11.93
C ALA A 115 10.14 19.51 -10.73
N MET A 116 10.89 18.49 -10.34
CA MET A 116 12.03 18.63 -9.47
C MET A 116 13.25 18.06 -10.19
N THR A 117 14.44 18.50 -9.83
CA THR A 117 15.70 18.05 -10.40
C THR A 117 16.14 16.78 -9.66
N SER A 118 16.35 15.66 -10.36
CA SER A 118 16.97 14.47 -9.76
C SER A 118 18.41 14.80 -9.38
N LYS A 119 18.66 15.07 -8.10
CA LYS A 119 20.03 15.13 -7.57
C LYS A 119 20.50 13.70 -7.33
N PRO A 120 21.63 13.29 -7.89
CA PRO A 120 22.17 11.97 -7.63
C PRO A 120 22.52 11.76 -6.16
N VAL A 121 22.48 10.50 -5.72
CA VAL A 121 22.66 10.07 -4.33
C VAL A 121 23.85 9.12 -4.27
N ALA A 122 24.88 9.47 -3.49
CA ALA A 122 25.99 8.56 -3.26
C ALA A 122 25.57 7.32 -2.44
N ILE A 123 26.10 6.14 -2.79
CA ILE A 123 25.95 4.95 -1.93
C ILE A 123 26.40 5.24 -0.49
N GLY A 124 25.70 4.65 0.48
CA GLY A 124 25.90 4.86 1.90
C GLY A 124 25.03 5.97 2.48
N ARG A 125 24.38 6.78 1.63
CA ARG A 125 23.46 7.84 2.05
C ARG A 125 22.04 7.32 2.18
N LYS A 126 21.34 7.82 3.19
CA LYS A 126 19.89 7.63 3.37
C LYS A 126 19.16 8.77 2.67
N VAL A 127 18.16 8.44 1.88
CA VAL A 127 17.29 9.40 1.18
C VAL A 127 15.88 9.26 1.70
N ALA A 128 15.23 10.41 1.92
CA ALA A 128 13.82 10.49 2.25
C ALA A 128 13.04 10.89 1.01
N TYR A 129 11.97 10.15 0.71
CA TYR A 129 11.10 10.43 -0.42
C TYR A 129 9.72 10.90 0.07
N TYR A 130 9.32 12.06 -0.44
CA TYR A 130 8.08 12.73 -0.05
C TYR A 130 7.10 12.76 -1.21
N GLY A 131 5.81 12.58 -0.90
CA GLY A 131 4.72 12.85 -1.82
C GLY A 131 4.52 14.35 -2.07
N HIS A 132 3.64 14.70 -3.00
CA HIS A 132 3.34 16.09 -3.38
C HIS A 132 2.85 16.93 -2.19
N ASN A 133 2.23 16.32 -1.19
CA ASN A 133 1.78 16.96 0.05
C ASN A 133 2.84 17.04 1.16
N LYS A 134 4.12 16.80 0.83
CA LYS A 134 5.21 16.69 1.80
C LYS A 134 5.05 15.54 2.81
N GLN A 135 4.22 14.54 2.52
CA GLN A 135 4.14 13.33 3.33
C GLN A 135 5.34 12.43 3.04
N LEU A 136 6.05 12.01 4.09
CA LEU A 136 7.12 11.02 3.96
C LEU A 136 6.51 9.68 3.54
N LEU A 137 6.85 9.19 2.35
CA LEU A 137 6.33 7.93 1.83
C LEU A 137 7.26 6.78 2.22
N PHE A 138 8.55 6.93 1.98
CA PHE A 138 9.55 5.94 2.38
C PHE A 138 10.93 6.57 2.50
N THR A 139 11.83 5.85 3.15
CA THR A 139 13.26 6.15 3.12
C THR A 139 13.99 4.98 2.51
N ILE A 140 15.03 5.26 1.73
CA ILE A 140 15.91 4.25 1.15
C ILE A 140 17.34 4.50 1.61
N LYS A 141 18.04 3.44 2.02
CA LYS A 141 19.48 3.44 2.31
C LYS A 141 20.14 2.43 1.39
N SER A 142 21.20 2.85 0.71
CA SER A 142 22.00 1.99 -0.15
C SER A 142 23.34 1.65 0.51
N THR A 143 23.80 0.41 0.35
CA THR A 143 25.14 -0.05 0.76
C THR A 143 25.68 -1.06 -0.24
N TYR A 144 27.00 -1.24 -0.32
CA TYR A 144 27.54 -2.36 -1.09
C TYR A 144 27.29 -3.68 -0.36
N LEU A 145 27.10 -4.75 -1.11
CA LEU A 145 27.19 -6.10 -0.59
C LEU A 145 28.66 -6.49 -0.39
N PRO A 146 28.98 -7.23 0.68
CA PRO A 146 30.31 -7.81 0.87
C PRO A 146 30.55 -8.97 -0.12
N ASN A 147 31.82 -9.35 -0.30
CA ASN A 147 32.25 -10.60 -0.95
C ASN A 147 31.68 -10.80 -2.38
N MET A 148 31.71 -9.76 -3.21
CA MET A 148 31.32 -9.86 -4.62
C MET A 148 32.52 -10.26 -5.49
N PRO A 149 32.31 -11.04 -6.57
CA PRO A 149 33.32 -11.27 -7.60
C PRO A 149 33.85 -9.94 -8.16
N GLU A 150 35.13 -9.90 -8.57
CA GLU A 150 35.78 -8.67 -9.03
C GLU A 150 35.07 -8.00 -10.21
N ASN A 151 34.40 -8.78 -11.06
CA ASN A 151 33.66 -8.30 -12.22
C ASN A 151 32.21 -7.87 -11.93
N LYS A 152 31.75 -7.98 -10.67
CA LYS A 152 30.38 -7.66 -10.28
C LYS A 152 30.34 -6.63 -9.14
N THR A 153 29.25 -5.88 -9.09
CA THR A 153 28.95 -4.95 -8.00
C THR A 153 27.64 -5.35 -7.36
N GLY A 154 27.71 -5.72 -6.08
CA GLY A 154 26.51 -5.99 -5.29
C GLY A 154 26.06 -4.74 -4.56
N ILE A 155 24.77 -4.40 -4.69
CA ILE A 155 24.13 -3.27 -4.02
C ILE A 155 22.97 -3.79 -3.18
N SER A 156 22.90 -3.34 -1.94
CA SER A 156 21.79 -3.57 -1.03
C SER A 156 21.00 -2.28 -0.87
N LEU A 157 19.69 -2.35 -1.08
CA LEU A 157 18.75 -1.25 -0.91
C LEU A 157 17.79 -1.58 0.23
N THR A 158 17.96 -0.92 1.36
CA THR A 158 17.05 -1.04 2.52
C THR A 158 15.99 0.04 2.44
N PHE A 159 14.73 -0.38 2.35
CA PHE A 159 13.57 0.49 2.30
C PHE A 159 12.82 0.43 3.62
N HIS A 160 12.57 1.58 4.23
CA HIS A 160 11.59 1.72 5.31
C HIS A 160 10.32 2.38 4.77
N ASN A 161 9.22 1.64 4.80
CA ASN A 161 7.93 2.13 4.34
C ASN A 161 7.28 3.01 5.40
N ASN A 162 7.50 4.32 5.31
CA ASN A 162 6.95 5.30 6.25
C ASN A 162 5.46 5.58 5.96
N HIS A 163 4.92 5.07 4.87
CA HIS A 163 3.53 5.28 4.50
C HIS A 163 2.60 4.41 5.37
N TYR A 164 1.75 5.04 6.16
CA TYR A 164 0.88 4.38 7.15
C TYR A 164 -0.27 3.54 6.56
N ALA A 165 -0.46 3.54 5.24
CA ALA A 165 -1.65 2.92 4.62
C ALA A 165 -1.38 1.98 3.44
N ILE A 166 -0.16 1.93 2.89
CA ILE A 166 0.09 1.25 1.61
C ILE A 166 1.39 0.47 1.63
N PRO A 167 1.38 -0.81 1.27
CA PRO A 167 2.60 -1.58 1.09
C PRO A 167 3.35 -1.14 -0.17
N LEU A 168 4.69 -1.15 -0.11
CA LEU A 168 5.53 -1.00 -1.29
C LEU A 168 5.65 -2.36 -1.99
N ARG A 169 5.51 -2.32 -3.32
CA ARG A 169 5.70 -3.47 -4.20
C ARG A 169 6.75 -3.10 -5.23
N PHE A 170 7.60 -4.06 -5.56
CA PHE A 170 8.71 -3.84 -6.49
C PHE A 170 8.60 -4.81 -7.67
N SER A 171 9.11 -4.36 -8.80
CA SER A 171 9.31 -5.14 -10.03
C SER A 171 10.78 -5.00 -10.43
N PRO A 172 11.40 -6.01 -11.05
CA PRO A 172 12.74 -5.86 -11.62
C PRO A 172 12.82 -4.69 -12.60
N SER A 173 11.72 -4.41 -13.32
CA SER A 173 11.63 -3.28 -14.26
C SER A 173 11.74 -1.89 -13.62
N TYR A 174 11.72 -1.81 -12.28
CA TYR A 174 11.92 -0.55 -11.56
C TYR A 174 13.40 -0.20 -11.40
N PHE A 175 14.31 -1.10 -11.76
CA PHE A 175 15.74 -0.90 -11.61
C PHE A 175 16.39 -0.89 -12.98
N THR A 176 17.18 0.15 -13.26
CA THR A 176 18.07 0.20 -14.42
C THR A 176 19.45 0.59 -13.97
N ALA A 177 20.48 0.03 -14.60
CA ALA A 177 21.85 0.37 -14.30
C ALA A 177 22.62 0.66 -15.58
N SER A 178 23.59 1.55 -15.49
CA SER A 178 24.53 1.85 -16.56
C SER A 178 25.94 2.07 -16.04
N ALA A 179 26.92 1.73 -16.86
CA ALA A 179 28.33 2.07 -16.67
C ALA A 179 28.90 2.50 -18.03
N ASN A 180 29.74 3.55 -18.04
CA ASN A 180 30.28 4.14 -19.28
C ASN A 180 29.18 4.46 -20.33
N ASN A 181 28.04 4.99 -19.87
CA ASN A 181 26.85 5.27 -20.69
C ASN A 181 26.22 4.05 -21.40
N GLN A 182 26.59 2.82 -21.03
CA GLN A 182 25.99 1.59 -21.54
C GLN A 182 25.14 0.92 -20.46
N LYS A 183 23.99 0.37 -20.86
CA LYS A 183 23.11 -0.39 -19.96
C LYS A 183 23.81 -1.68 -19.53
N VAL A 184 23.73 -1.98 -18.24
CA VAL A 184 24.30 -3.21 -17.67
C VAL A 184 23.20 -4.09 -17.10
N ALA A 185 23.45 -5.39 -17.07
CA ALA A 185 22.49 -6.35 -16.52
C ALA A 185 22.37 -6.18 -15.00
N ILE A 186 21.15 -6.41 -14.49
CA ILE A 186 20.84 -6.44 -13.07
C ILE A 186 20.20 -7.79 -12.75
N GLU A 187 20.77 -8.48 -11.77
CA GLU A 187 20.22 -9.70 -11.19
C GLU A 187 19.58 -9.37 -9.83
N THR A 188 18.41 -9.95 -9.56
CA THR A 188 17.74 -9.91 -8.25
C THR A 188 17.83 -11.31 -7.63
N PRO A 189 18.83 -11.60 -6.76
CA PRO A 189 19.08 -12.95 -6.24
C PRO A 189 17.96 -13.51 -5.35
N SER A 190 17.02 -12.67 -4.91
CA SER A 190 15.86 -13.06 -4.13
C SER A 190 14.58 -12.49 -4.73
N ASN A 191 13.46 -13.17 -4.52
CA ASN A 191 12.14 -12.63 -4.82
C ASN A 191 11.97 -11.25 -4.18
N LEU A 192 11.49 -10.29 -4.98
CA LEU A 192 11.30 -8.93 -4.50
C LEU A 192 10.19 -8.90 -3.44
N PRO A 193 10.49 -8.39 -2.22
CA PRO A 193 9.53 -8.42 -1.13
C PRO A 193 8.42 -7.39 -1.35
N VAL A 194 7.25 -7.69 -0.77
CA VAL A 194 6.26 -6.66 -0.44
C VAL A 194 6.63 -6.10 0.93
N ILE A 195 6.76 -4.77 1.05
CA ILE A 195 7.12 -4.09 2.29
C ILE A 195 5.86 -3.45 2.86
N ASN A 196 5.29 -4.02 3.92
CA ASN A 196 4.07 -3.48 4.50
C ASN A 196 4.33 -2.14 5.20
N THR A 197 3.25 -1.51 5.67
CA THR A 197 3.31 -0.21 6.35
C THR A 197 4.16 -0.28 7.59
N SER A 198 5.07 0.68 7.77
CA SER A 198 6.04 0.73 8.87
C SER A 198 7.05 -0.42 8.91
N GLU A 199 7.07 -1.31 7.91
CA GLU A 199 8.10 -2.33 7.79
C GLU A 199 9.37 -1.77 7.14
N GLU A 200 10.50 -2.38 7.50
CA GLU A 200 11.77 -2.23 6.80
C GLU A 200 12.14 -3.56 6.15
N LYS A 201 12.50 -3.53 4.87
CA LYS A 201 13.05 -4.70 4.16
C LYS A 201 14.13 -4.29 3.19
N THR A 202 14.98 -5.25 2.87
CA THR A 202 16.13 -5.07 2.01
C THR A 202 15.92 -5.80 0.69
N ILE A 203 16.36 -5.16 -0.39
CA ILE A 203 16.43 -5.72 -1.74
C ILE A 203 17.91 -5.74 -2.13
N ASN A 204 18.39 -6.91 -2.53
CA ASN A 204 19.74 -7.06 -3.05
C ASN A 204 19.69 -7.06 -4.57
N LEU A 205 20.65 -6.36 -5.18
CA LEU A 205 20.84 -6.24 -6.62
C LEU A 205 22.30 -6.60 -6.92
N ILE A 206 22.54 -7.35 -8.00
CA ILE A 206 23.88 -7.65 -8.48
C ILE A 206 24.00 -7.09 -9.90
N LEU A 207 25.03 -6.29 -10.14
CA LEU A 207 25.29 -5.62 -11.39
C LEU A 207 26.54 -6.24 -12.03
N ASP A 208 26.50 -6.47 -13.34
CA ASP A 208 27.63 -6.99 -14.10
C ASP A 208 28.66 -5.89 -14.44
N VAL A 209 29.17 -5.24 -13.39
CA VAL A 209 30.18 -4.17 -13.46
C VAL A 209 31.16 -4.31 -12.28
N PRO A 210 32.48 -4.19 -12.48
CA PRO A 210 33.44 -4.16 -11.38
C PRO A 210 33.20 -3.03 -10.39
N LYS A 211 33.32 -3.33 -9.09
CA LYS A 211 33.22 -2.32 -8.03
C LYS A 211 34.33 -1.28 -8.19
N GLY A 212 33.98 0.01 -8.15
CA GLY A 212 34.95 1.10 -8.25
C GLY A 212 35.35 1.52 -9.67
N LYS A 213 34.86 0.84 -10.73
CA LYS A 213 34.85 1.42 -12.11
C LYS A 213 33.67 2.41 -12.27
N ALA A 214 33.55 3.25 -11.24
CA ALA A 214 32.38 3.96 -10.72
C ALA A 214 32.22 5.39 -11.25
N ALA A 215 33.19 5.93 -12.00
CA ALA A 215 33.15 7.34 -12.39
C ALA A 215 31.85 7.72 -13.12
N ASP A 216 31.26 6.76 -13.86
CA ASP A 216 30.02 6.93 -14.64
C ASP A 216 28.93 5.89 -14.29
N GLY A 217 29.05 5.19 -13.16
CA GLY A 217 28.14 4.12 -12.75
C GLY A 217 26.85 4.67 -12.13
N VAL A 218 25.68 4.38 -12.71
CA VAL A 218 24.38 4.84 -12.20
C VAL A 218 23.44 3.66 -11.98
N LEU A 219 22.86 3.57 -10.78
CA LEU A 219 21.71 2.70 -10.49
C LEU A 219 20.48 3.60 -10.33
N VAL A 220 19.49 3.38 -11.16
CA VAL A 220 18.25 4.15 -11.18
C VAL A 220 17.13 3.29 -10.62
N PHE A 221 16.46 3.79 -9.58
CA PHE A 221 15.20 3.25 -9.08
C PHE A 221 14.04 4.13 -9.55
N SER A 222 13.15 3.57 -10.36
CA SER A 222 11.98 4.26 -10.92
C SER A 222 10.73 3.40 -10.72
N ASN A 223 9.71 3.95 -10.09
CA ASN A 223 8.40 3.32 -10.00
C ASN A 223 7.30 4.34 -10.28
N ALA A 224 6.07 3.87 -10.52
CA ALA A 224 4.96 4.78 -10.84
C ALA A 224 4.59 5.74 -9.68
N ASP A 225 4.96 5.39 -8.45
CA ASP A 225 4.67 6.20 -7.25
C ASP A 225 5.74 7.29 -7.01
N LEU A 226 6.86 7.24 -7.75
CA LEU A 226 7.91 8.23 -7.75
C LEU A 226 7.57 9.37 -8.73
N THR A 227 7.82 10.61 -8.33
CA THR A 227 7.72 11.79 -9.19
C THR A 227 8.88 11.84 -10.18
N LEU A 228 10.03 11.26 -9.79
CA LEU A 228 11.24 11.12 -10.59
C LEU A 228 12.02 9.88 -10.17
N PRO A 229 12.80 9.29 -11.09
CA PRO A 229 13.73 8.23 -10.73
C PRO A 229 14.76 8.70 -9.67
N ILE A 230 15.11 7.82 -8.74
CA ILE A 230 16.20 8.03 -7.80
C ILE A 230 17.48 7.47 -8.42
N ASN A 231 18.47 8.33 -8.62
CA ASN A 231 19.76 7.96 -9.21
C ASN A 231 20.80 7.78 -8.11
N PHE A 232 21.34 6.57 -7.99
CA PHE A 232 22.44 6.24 -7.09
C PHE A 232 23.76 6.18 -7.85
N PHE A 233 24.77 6.88 -7.34
CA PHE A 233 26.16 6.73 -7.79
C PHE A 233 26.90 5.78 -6.87
N PHE A 234 27.68 4.89 -7.48
CA PHE A 234 28.39 3.80 -6.83
C PHE A 234 29.69 3.50 -7.56
#